data_AF-X8CRZ3-F1
#
_entry.id   AF-X8CRZ3-F1
#
_cell.length_a   1.000
_cell.length_b   1.000
_cell.length_c   1.000
_cell.angle_alpha   90.00
_cell.angle_beta   90.00
_cell.angle_gamma   90.00
#
_symmetry.space_group_name_H-M   'P 1'
#
loop_
_entity.id
_entity.type
_entity.pdbx_description
1 polymer ?
#
loop_
_entity_poly.entity_id
_entity_poly.type
_entity_poly.pdbx_seq_one_letter_code
_entity_poly.pdbx_strand_id
1 'polypeptide(L)' 'MDDNAELHLAVCRRFGEAVAAATGRWDRPSPCDAWDARGVLEHVIGFHDVLLLRPLDSSPTARVRIPSSAGD' A
#
# COMPACT_ATOMS: atom_id res chain seq x y z
N MET A 1 16.30 9.25 16.60
CA MET A 1 16.04 8.37 15.45
C MET A 1 15.99 9.28 14.23
N ASP A 2 16.27 8.78 13.02
CA ASP A 2 16.28 9.62 11.81
C ASP A 2 14.87 10.14 11.54
N ASP A 3 14.68 11.46 11.50
CA ASP A 3 13.37 12.13 11.34
C ASP A 3 12.60 11.60 10.12
N ASN A 4 13.33 11.17 9.08
CA ASN A 4 12.73 10.58 7.88
C ASN A 4 12.10 9.20 8.15
N ALA A 5 12.68 8.39 9.04
CA ALA A 5 12.14 7.08 9.40
C ALA A 5 10.85 7.22 10.21
N GLU A 6 10.80 8.17 11.15
CA GLU A 6 9.59 8.46 11.92
C GLU A 6 8.47 9.00 11.02
N LEU A 7 8.80 9.92 10.11
CA LEU A 7 7.86 10.44 9.12
C LEU A 7 7.34 9.33 8.20
N HIS A 8 8.22 8.45 7.71
CA HIS A 8 7.84 7.32 6.88
C HIS A 8 6.85 6.39 7.61
N LEU A 9 7.14 6.04 8.87
CA LEU A 9 6.24 5.21 9.68
C LEU A 9 4.87 5.88 9.92
N ALA A 10 4.84 7.20 10.14
CA ALA A 10 3.59 7.95 10.28
C ALA A 10 2.76 7.92 8.99
N VAL A 11 3.41 8.10 7.84
CA VAL A 11 2.77 7.99 6.52
C VAL A 11 2.25 6.58 6.27
N CYS A 12 3.04 5.53 6.55
CA CYS A 12 2.61 4.13 6.41
C CYS A 12 1.38 3.81 7.27
N ARG A 13 1.31 4.34 8.50
CA ARG A 13 0.12 4.17 9.37
C ARG A 13 -1.12 4.81 8.75
N ARG A 14 -1.03 6.07 8.32
CA ARG A 14 -2.14 6.78 7.65
C ARG A 14 -2.56 6.09 6.35
N PHE A 15 -1.61 5.55 5.60
CA PHE A 15 -1.90 4.77 4.40
C PHE A 15 -2.66 3.48 4.75
N GLY A 16 -2.25 2.78 5.83
CA GLY A 16 -2.98 1.62 6.35
C GLY A 16 -4.42 1.93 6.73
N GLU A 17 -4.70 3.08 7.34
CA GLU A 17 -6.06 3.55 7.64
C GLU A 17 -6.88 3.78 6.36
N ALA A 18 -6.29 4.38 5.32
CA ALA A 18 -6.95 4.58 4.04
C ALA A 18 -7.24 3.25 3.33
N VAL A 19 -6.32 2.29 3.37
CA VAL A 19 -6.48 0.93 2.85
C VAL A 19 -7.62 0.21 3.58
N ALA A 20 -7.65 0.28 4.91
CA ALA A 20 -8.72 -0.31 5.70
C ALA A 20 -10.09 0.27 5.30
N ALA A 21 -10.17 1.59 5.12
CA ALA A 21 -11.38 2.25 4.64
C ALA A 21 -11.76 1.78 3.21
N ALA A 22 -10.80 1.53 2.33
CA ALA A 22 -11.07 1.11 0.95
C ALA A 22 -11.57 -0.35 0.81
N THR A 23 -11.57 -1.15 1.88
CA THR A 23 -12.03 -2.54 1.87
C THR A 23 -13.41 -2.69 1.21
N GLY A 24 -13.49 -3.60 0.22
CA GLY A 24 -14.72 -3.83 -0.56
C GLY A 24 -15.04 -2.76 -1.60
N ARG A 25 -14.17 -1.75 -1.78
CA ARG A 25 -14.36 -0.61 -2.70
C ARG A 25 -13.16 -0.42 -3.63
N TRP A 26 -12.48 -1.51 -3.95
CA TRP A 26 -11.21 -1.49 -4.69
C TRP A 26 -11.30 -0.94 -6.11
N ASP A 27 -12.47 -1.01 -6.75
CA ASP A 27 -12.67 -0.50 -8.12
C ASP A 27 -13.04 1.00 -8.15
N ARG A 28 -13.06 1.69 -7.00
CA ARG A 28 -13.37 3.13 -6.99
C ARG A 28 -12.22 3.92 -7.62
N PRO A 29 -12.53 4.97 -8.41
CA PRO A 29 -11.51 5.82 -8.98
C PRO A 29 -10.69 6.49 -7.89
N SER A 30 -9.38 6.58 -8.11
CA SER A 30 -8.49 7.38 -7.27
C SER A 30 -8.42 8.83 -7.81
N PRO A 31 -7.83 9.77 -7.06
CA PRO A 31 -7.51 11.10 -7.58
C PRO A 31 -6.52 11.11 -8.75
N CYS A 32 -5.84 9.98 -9.01
CA CYS A 32 -5.06 9.76 -10.22
C CYS A 32 -5.96 9.05 -11.24
N ASP A 33 -6.36 9.75 -12.30
CA ASP A 33 -7.33 9.27 -13.29
C ASP A 33 -6.97 7.93 -13.93
N ALA A 34 -5.68 7.58 -13.96
CA ALA A 34 -5.21 6.32 -14.50
C ALA A 34 -5.50 5.10 -13.60
N TRP A 35 -5.77 5.30 -12.30
CA TRP A 35 -5.80 4.24 -11.30
C TRP A 35 -7.11 4.22 -10.49
N ASP A 36 -7.60 3.02 -10.23
CA ASP A 36 -8.56 2.75 -9.16
C ASP A 36 -7.83 2.54 -7.81
N ALA A 37 -8.60 2.36 -6.73
CA ALA A 37 -8.04 2.15 -5.40
C ALA A 37 -7.15 0.90 -5.32
N ARG A 38 -7.45 -0.15 -6.10
CA ARG A 38 -6.58 -1.34 -6.24
C ARG A 38 -5.24 -0.96 -6.85
N GLY A 39 -5.24 -0.27 -7.99
CA GLY A 39 -4.04 0.14 -8.71
C GLY A 39 -3.10 1.01 -7.87
N VAL A 40 -3.65 1.92 -7.06
CA VAL A 40 -2.85 2.69 -6.09
C VAL A 40 -2.15 1.78 -5.08
N LEU A 41 -2.88 0.82 -4.49
CA LEU A 41 -2.32 -0.09 -3.48
C LEU A 41 -1.25 -1.02 -4.07
N GLU A 42 -1.51 -1.60 -5.24
CA GLU A 42 -0.54 -2.42 -5.98
C GLU A 42 0.74 -1.65 -6.28
N HIS A 43 0.59 -0.40 -6.73
CA HIS A 43 1.73 0.46 -7.02
C HIS A 43 2.57 0.76 -5.77
N VAL A 44 1.94 1.12 -4.65
CA VAL A 44 2.65 1.43 -3.41
C VAL A 44 3.37 0.20 -2.86
N ILE A 45 2.74 -0.98 -2.85
CA ILE A 45 3.39 -2.22 -2.39
C ILE A 45 4.56 -2.58 -3.30
N GLY A 46 4.39 -2.47 -4.62
CA GLY A 46 5.47 -2.71 -5.59
C GLY A 46 6.68 -1.78 -5.37
N PHE A 47 6.43 -0.51 -5.04
CA PHE A 47 7.50 0.44 -4.71
C PHE A 47 8.23 0.10 -3.41
N HIS A 48 7.53 -0.36 -2.36
CA HIS A 48 8.18 -0.81 -1.12
C HIS A 48 9.11 -2.01 -1.37
N ASP A 49 8.71 -2.94 -2.24
CA ASP A 49 9.57 -4.07 -2.63
C ASP A 49 10.89 -3.58 -3.26
N VAL A 50 10.79 -2.71 -4.26
CA VAL A 50 11.96 -2.23 -5.03
C VAL A 50 12.83 -1.26 -4.23
N LEU A 51 12.24 -0.35 -3.45
CA LEU A 51 12.98 0.73 -2.78
C LEU A 51 13.47 0.38 -1.37
N LEU A 52 12.78 -0.53 -0.67
CA LEU A 52 13.10 -0.86 0.72
C LEU A 52 13.49 -2.31 0.88
N LEU A 53 12.64 -3.24 0.45
CA LEU A 53 12.82 -4.66 0.80
C LEU A 53 14.04 -5.27 0.11
N ARG A 54 14.14 -5.13 -1.22
CA ARG A 54 15.28 -5.66 -1.99
C ARG A 54 16.62 -5.03 -1.61
N PRO A 55 16.74 -3.69 -1.46
CA PRO A 55 18.02 -3.09 -1.05
C PRO A 55 18.48 -3.49 0.35
N LEU A 56 17.53 -3.85 1.23
CA LEU A 56 17.82 -4.30 2.60
C LEU A 56 17.91 -5.82 2.73
N ASP A 57 17.82 -6.58 1.63
CA ASP A 57 17.73 -8.05 1.60
C ASP A 57 16.69 -8.60 2.61
N SER A 58 15.55 -7.93 2.66
CA SER A 58 14.47 -8.23 3.58
C SER A 58 13.25 -8.74 2.83
N SER A 59 12.47 -9.61 3.48
CA SER A 59 11.23 -10.17 2.93
C SER A 59 10.04 -9.62 3.72
N PRO A 60 8.88 -9.37 3.09
CA PRO A 60 7.70 -8.99 3.83
C PRO A 60 7.26 -10.15 4.75
N THR A 61 6.88 -9.84 5.99
CA THR A 61 6.42 -10.83 6.98
C THR A 61 5.25 -11.67 6.50
N ALA A 62 4.42 -11.14 5.61
CA ALA A 62 3.33 -11.86 4.96
C ALA A 62 3.18 -11.43 3.49
N ARG A 63 2.76 -12.36 2.63
CA ARG A 63 2.42 -12.06 1.24
C ARG A 63 1.12 -11.24 1.22
N VAL A 64 1.18 -10.00 0.75
CA VAL A 64 -0.01 -9.16 0.62
C VAL A 64 -0.87 -9.66 -0.54
N ARG A 65 -2.15 -9.95 -0.27
CA ARG A 65 -3.18 -10.21 -1.28
C ARG A 65 -4.24 -9.14 -1.14
N ILE A 66 -4.53 -8.42 -2.23
CA ILE A 66 -5.62 -7.46 -2.25
C ILE A 66 -6.91 -8.25 -2.54
N PRO A 67 -7.92 -8.22 -1.65
CA PRO A 67 -9.14 -8.97 -1.86
C PRO A 67 -9.93 -8.43 -3.07
N SER A 68 -10.75 -9.28 -3.66
CA SER A 68 -11.67 -8.84 -4.71
C SER A 68 -12.65 -7.79 -4.17
N SER A 69 -13.12 -6.93 -5.06
CA SER A 69 -14.20 -5.98 -4.81
C SER A 69 -15.57 -6.66 -4.80
N ALA A 70 -15.70 -7.81 -5.45
CA ALA A 70 -16.83 -8.70 -5.25
C ALA A 70 -16.66 -9.42 -3.90
N GLY A 71 -17.63 -9.26 -3.01
CA GLY A 71 -17.65 -9.99 -1.74
C GLY A 71 -17.62 -11.49 -1.99
N ASP A 72 -16.71 -12.18 -1.30
CA ASP A 72 -16.72 -13.63 -1.12
C ASP A 72 -17.50 -13.96 0.15
#